data_AF-A0A2V7S088-F1
#
_entry.id   AF-A0A2V7S088-F1
#
_cell.length_a   1.000
_cell.length_b   1.000
_cell.length_c   1.000
_cell.angle_alpha   90.00
_cell.angle_beta   90.00
_cell.angle_gamma   90.00
#
_symmetry.space_group_name_H-M   'P 1'
#
loop_
_entity.id
_entity.type
_entity.pdbx_description
1 polymer ?
#
loop_
_entity_poly.entity_id
_entity_poly.type
_entity_poly.pdbx_seq_one_letter_code
_entity_poly.pdbx_strand_id
1 'polypeptide(L)'
;MALWDRVRTELDRAGRVAQQAFDEGRLRLEMLRARRQADGAAQKLGYAVYRARRESREIGADEYAALAKAIESAEAEVERFRRLIDETIARRRRPTALERTDPGAGAA
;
A
#
# COMPACT_ATOMS: atom_id res chain seq x y z
N MET A 1 -1.71 41.39 -8.84
CA MET A 1 -2.59 41.16 -7.66
C MET A 1 -1.95 40.08 -6.79
N ALA A 2 -0.80 40.36 -6.18
CA ALA A 2 0.06 39.31 -5.58
C ALA A 2 -0.59 38.54 -4.41
N LEU A 3 -1.58 39.14 -3.72
CA LEU A 3 -2.27 38.49 -2.61
C LEU A 3 -3.20 37.36 -3.09
N TRP A 4 -3.95 37.58 -4.17
CA TRP A 4 -4.85 36.59 -4.76
C TRP A 4 -4.08 35.43 -5.40
N ASP A 5 -2.97 35.73 -6.07
CA ASP A 5 -2.11 34.72 -6.69
C ASP A 5 -1.46 33.79 -5.64
N ARG A 6 -1.10 34.33 -4.47
CA ARG A 6 -0.56 33.56 -3.34
C ARG A 6 -1.63 32.64 -2.71
N VAL A 7 -2.84 33.14 -2.49
CA VAL A 7 -3.95 32.33 -1.96
C VAL A 7 -4.27 31.17 -2.90
N ARG A 8 -4.32 31.42 -4.21
CA ARG A 8 -4.53 30.37 -5.22
C ARG A 8 -3.42 29.31 -5.19
N THR A 9 -2.16 29.75 -5.12
CA THR A 9 -1.00 28.85 -5.05
C THR A 9 -1.02 27.94 -3.83
N GLU A 10 -1.39 28.49 -2.66
CA GLU A 10 -1.49 27.71 -1.42
C GLU A 10 -2.68 26.74 -1.45
N LEU A 11 -3.81 27.13 -2.04
CA LEU A 11 -4.96 26.24 -2.23
C LEU A 11 -4.61 25.06 -3.16
N ASP A 12 -3.92 25.32 -4.26
CA ASP A 12 -3.47 24.29 -5.20
C ASP A 12 -2.43 23.34 -4.57
N ARG A 13 -1.58 23.85 -3.67
CA ARG A 13 -0.66 23.03 -2.86
C ARG A 13 -1.43 22.15 -1.87
N ALA A 14 -2.37 22.73 -1.12
CA ALA A 14 -3.19 22.00 -0.17
C ALA A 14 -4.01 20.90 -0.85
N GLY A 15 -4.60 21.18 -2.02
CA GLY A 15 -5.35 20.20 -2.81
C GLY A 15 -4.50 19.02 -3.26
N ARG A 16 -3.27 19.28 -3.74
CA ARG A 16 -2.34 18.21 -4.14
C ARG A 16 -1.90 17.34 -2.96
N VAL A 17 -1.63 17.94 -1.81
CA VAL A 17 -1.26 17.20 -0.59
C VAL A 17 -2.43 16.35 -0.10
N ALA A 18 -3.64 16.90 -0.10
CA ALA A 18 -4.84 16.17 0.28
C ALA A 18 -5.07 14.97 -0.66
N GLN A 19 -5.02 15.17 -1.97
CA GLN A 19 -5.21 14.09 -2.95
C GLN A 19 -4.19 12.96 -2.74
N GLN A 20 -2.92 13.29 -2.56
CA GLN A 20 -1.90 12.28 -2.31
C GLN A 20 -2.14 11.51 -1.01
N ALA A 21 -2.60 12.19 0.06
CA ALA A 21 -2.93 11.54 1.33
C ALA A 21 -4.13 10.59 1.19
N PHE A 22 -5.14 10.97 0.39
CA PHE A 22 -6.27 10.10 0.06
C PHE A 22 -5.83 8.85 -0.70
N ASP A 23 -4.96 9.00 -1.70
CA ASP A 23 -4.46 7.86 -2.49
C ASP A 23 -3.68 6.88 -1.61
N GLU A 24 -2.83 7.39 -0.71
CA GLU A 24 -2.12 6.57 0.27
C GLU A 24 -3.08 5.88 1.25
N GLY A 25 -4.09 6.61 1.74
CA GLY A 25 -5.12 6.06 2.61
C GLY A 25 -5.85 4.89 1.96
N ARG A 26 -6.19 5.02 0.68
CA ARG A 26 -6.79 3.94 -0.11
C ARG A 26 -5.86 2.73 -0.21
N LEU A 27 -4.58 2.92 -0.54
CA LEU A 27 -3.61 1.82 -0.62
C LEU A 27 -3.45 1.09 0.72
N ARG A 28 -3.41 1.81 1.84
CA ARG A 28 -3.35 1.22 3.19
C ARG A 28 -4.60 0.38 3.51
N LEU A 29 -5.77 0.83 3.09
CA LEU A 29 -7.01 0.07 3.25
C LEU A 29 -7.03 -1.21 2.41
N GLU A 30 -6.57 -1.14 1.16
CA GLU A 30 -6.47 -2.35 0.32
C GLU A 30 -5.45 -3.35 0.89
N MET A 31 -4.30 -2.87 1.37
CA MET A 31 -3.33 -3.71 2.06
C MET A 31 -3.93 -4.40 3.29
N LEU A 32 -4.74 -3.68 4.09
CA LEU A 32 -5.42 -4.26 5.25
C LEU A 32 -6.45 -5.33 4.82
N ARG A 33 -7.18 -5.11 3.72
CA ARG A 33 -8.12 -6.10 3.19
C ARG A 33 -7.39 -7.36 2.72
N ALA A 34 -6.30 -7.23 1.97
CA ALA A 34 -5.49 -8.36 1.53
C ALA A 34 -4.94 -9.14 2.75
N ARG A 35 -4.48 -8.44 3.79
CA ARG A 35 -4.03 -9.07 5.03
C ARG A 35 -5.13 -9.87 5.72
N ARG A 36 -6.34 -9.31 5.82
CA ARG A 36 -7.50 -10.04 6.38
C ARG A 36 -7.85 -11.29 5.57
N GLN A 37 -7.65 -11.27 4.25
CA GLN A 37 -7.86 -12.45 3.42
C GLN A 37 -6.80 -13.51 3.70
N ALA A 38 -5.53 -13.14 3.82
CA ALA A 38 -4.44 -14.05 4.21
C ALA A 38 -4.72 -14.69 5.58
N ASP A 39 -5.04 -13.86 6.59
CA ASP A 39 -5.34 -14.32 7.95
C ASP A 39 -6.57 -15.26 7.96
N GLY A 40 -7.61 -14.92 7.20
CA GLY A 40 -8.80 -15.76 7.06
C GLY A 40 -8.53 -17.11 6.38
N ALA A 41 -7.67 -17.14 5.35
CA ALA A 41 -7.25 -18.37 4.70
C ALA A 41 -6.39 -19.23 5.62
N ALA A 42 -5.46 -18.62 6.36
CA ALA A 42 -4.63 -19.29 7.36
C ALA A 42 -5.48 -19.89 8.49
N GLN A 43 -6.49 -19.16 8.98
CA GLN A 43 -7.42 -19.67 10.00
C GLN A 43 -8.20 -20.88 9.49
N LYS A 44 -8.71 -20.83 8.25
CA LYS A 44 -9.40 -21.97 7.62
C LYS A 44 -8.50 -23.18 7.50
N LEU A 45 -7.26 -22.98 7.04
CA LEU A 45 -6.26 -24.05 6.94
C LEU A 45 -5.96 -24.68 8.31
N GLY A 46 -5.70 -23.86 9.32
CA GLY A 46 -5.47 -24.34 10.68
C GLY A 46 -6.65 -25.15 11.23
N TYR A 47 -7.88 -24.70 10.99
CA TYR A 47 -9.08 -25.43 11.40
C TYR A 47 -9.28 -26.75 10.64
N ALA A 48 -8.99 -26.77 9.33
CA ALA A 48 -9.06 -27.98 8.51
C ALA A 48 -8.05 -29.04 9.00
N VAL A 49 -6.81 -28.62 9.26
CA VAL A 49 -5.77 -29.49 9.83
C VAL A 49 -6.18 -30.01 11.21
N TYR A 50 -6.66 -29.12 12.10
CA TYR A 50 -7.14 -29.52 13.43
C TYR A 50 -8.25 -30.58 13.34
N ARG A 51 -9.25 -30.36 12.49
CA ARG A 51 -10.36 -31.30 12.29
C ARG A 51 -9.89 -32.65 11.79
N ALA A 52 -9.02 -32.66 10.78
CA ALA A 52 -8.46 -33.89 10.23
C ALA A 52 -7.70 -34.68 11.31
N ARG A 53 -6.82 -34.01 12.06
CA ARG A 53 -6.07 -34.62 13.17
C ARG A 53 -6.98 -35.19 14.25
N ARG A 54 -8.06 -34.48 14.61
CA ARG A 54 -9.07 -34.97 15.57
C ARG A 54 -9.72 -36.28 15.11
N GLU A 55 -9.89 -36.45 13.80
CA GLU A 55 -10.45 -37.66 13.19
C GLU A 55 -9.38 -38.72 12.85
N SER A 56 -8.13 -38.53 13.30
CA SER A 56 -6.97 -39.37 12.96
C SER A 56 -6.78 -39.52 11.44
N ARG A 57 -7.12 -38.48 10.68
CA ARG A 57 -6.93 -38.37 9.24
C ARG A 57 -5.98 -37.24 8.91
N GLU A 58 -5.51 -37.23 7.67
CA GLU A 58 -4.80 -36.09 7.10
C GLU A 58 -5.78 -35.18 6.36
N ILE A 59 -5.40 -33.92 6.22
CA ILE A 59 -6.13 -32.97 5.38
C ILE A 59 -6.07 -33.46 3.92
N GLY A 60 -7.16 -33.30 3.17
CA GLY A 60 -7.17 -33.63 1.75
C GLY A 60 -6.14 -32.78 1.00
N ALA A 61 -5.37 -33.39 0.09
CA ALA A 61 -4.33 -32.70 -0.67
C ALA A 61 -4.89 -31.49 -1.45
N ASP A 62 -6.07 -31.64 -2.06
CA ASP A 62 -6.73 -30.56 -2.80
C ASP A 62 -7.19 -29.40 -1.90
N GLU A 63 -7.73 -29.72 -0.71
CA GLU A 63 -8.15 -28.72 0.27
C GLU A 63 -6.94 -27.94 0.80
N TYR A 64 -5.86 -28.65 1.13
CA TYR A 64 -4.59 -28.06 1.53
C TYR A 64 -4.05 -27.13 0.44
N ALA A 65 -3.94 -27.63 -0.80
CA ALA A 65 -3.38 -26.87 -1.91
C ALA A 65 -4.20 -25.60 -2.22
N ALA A 66 -5.54 -25.69 -2.17
CA ALA A 66 -6.41 -24.55 -2.39
C ALA A 66 -6.23 -23.46 -1.31
N LEU A 67 -6.16 -23.85 -0.04
CA LEU A 67 -5.99 -22.91 1.08
C LEU A 67 -4.57 -22.32 1.10
N ALA A 68 -3.54 -23.13 0.85
CA ALA A 68 -2.16 -22.66 0.72
C ALA A 68 -2.04 -21.62 -0.41
N LYS A 69 -2.58 -21.91 -1.59
CA LYS A 69 -2.59 -20.98 -2.72
C LYS A 69 -3.33 -19.68 -2.41
N ALA A 70 -4.41 -19.75 -1.64
CA ALA A 70 -5.15 -18.56 -1.22
C ALA A 70 -4.33 -17.67 -0.27
N ILE A 71 -3.57 -18.27 0.65
CA ILE A 71 -2.62 -17.55 1.51
C ILE A 71 -1.55 -16.87 0.65
N GLU A 72 -0.88 -17.64 -0.21
CA GLU A 72 0.20 -17.13 -1.08
C GLU A 72 -0.27 -15.96 -1.96
N SER A 73 -1.46 -16.07 -2.54
CA SER A 73 -2.04 -15.04 -3.40
C SER A 73 -2.31 -13.76 -2.60
N ALA A 74 -2.88 -13.88 -1.40
CA ALA A 74 -3.17 -12.74 -0.55
C ALA A 74 -1.89 -12.06 -0.02
N GLU A 75 -0.86 -12.85 0.34
CA GLU A 75 0.45 -12.32 0.74
C GLU A 75 1.16 -11.59 -0.40
N ALA A 76 1.06 -12.11 -1.63
CA ALA A 76 1.58 -11.42 -2.81
C ALA A 76 0.90 -10.05 -3.05
N GLU A 77 -0.41 -9.97 -2.81
CA GLU A 77 -1.14 -8.70 -2.88
C GLU A 77 -0.74 -7.73 -1.77
N VAL A 78 -0.57 -8.21 -0.53
CA VAL A 78 -0.07 -7.38 0.59
C VAL A 78 1.27 -6.76 0.21
N GLU A 79 2.21 -7.56 -0.31
CA GLU A 79 3.53 -7.06 -0.70
C GLU A 79 3.48 -6.12 -1.90
N ARG A 80 2.57 -6.35 -2.86
CA ARG A 80 2.32 -5.39 -3.93
C ARG A 80 1.84 -4.04 -3.38
N PHE A 81 0.85 -4.03 -2.50
CA PHE A 81 0.34 -2.77 -1.92
C PHE A 81 1.38 -2.07 -1.06
N ARG A 82 2.17 -2.83 -0.30
CA ARG A 82 3.29 -2.29 0.48
C ARG A 82 4.28 -1.53 -0.41
N ARG A 83 4.71 -2.13 -1.54
CA ARG A 83 5.61 -1.46 -2.50
C ARG A 83 5.01 -0.17 -3.05
N LEU A 84 3.72 -0.17 -3.39
CA LEU A 84 3.04 1.04 -3.89
C LEU A 84 2.98 2.16 -2.84
N ILE A 85 2.78 1.81 -1.56
CA ILE A 85 2.83 2.77 -0.45
C ILE A 85 4.23 3.33 -0.32
N ASP A 86 5.26 2.48 -0.31
CA ASP A 86 6.66 2.89 -0.19
C ASP A 86 7.07 3.82 -1.36
N GLU A 87 6.65 3.51 -2.59
CA GLU A 87 6.84 4.37 -3.75
C GLU A 87 6.16 5.73 -3.60
N THR A 88 4.93 5.75 -3.07
CA THR A 88 4.16 6.99 -2.83
C THR A 88 4.88 7.88 -1.80
N ILE A 89 5.36 7.27 -0.71
CA ILE A 89 6.14 7.95 0.33
C ILE A 89 7.47 8.46 -0.24
N ALA A 90 8.17 7.65 -1.04
CA ALA A 90 9.44 8.03 -1.66
C ALA A 90 9.28 9.23 -2.62
N ARG A 91 8.20 9.26 -3.42
CA ARG A 91 7.87 10.40 -4.29
C ARG A 91 7.65 11.68 -3.49
N ARG A 92 6.96 11.61 -2.34
CA ARG A 92 6.78 12.78 -1.44
C ARG A 92 8.07 13.24 -0.76
N ARG A 93 9.04 12.34 -0.54
CA ARG A 93 10.37 12.66 0.02
C ARG A 93 11.35 13.22 -1.00
N ARG A 94 11.03 13.16 -2.31
CA ARG A 94 11.79 13.81 -3.39
C ARG A 94 11.22 15.17 -3.87
N PRO A 95 10.80 16.13 -3.03
CA PRO A 95 10.67 17.49 -3.49
C PRO A 95 12.07 18.14 -3.47
N THR A 96 12.44 18.82 -4.55
CA THR A 96 13.53 19.82 -4.60
C THR A 96 15.00 19.35 -4.43
N ALA A 97 15.47 18.48 -5.31
CA ALA A 97 16.91 18.45 -5.68
C ALA A 97 17.20 19.23 -6.99
N LEU A 98 16.16 19.70 -7.70
CA LEU A 98 16.26 20.37 -9.01
C LEU A 98 15.91 21.87 -8.99
N GLU A 99 15.59 22.46 -7.83
CA GLU A 99 15.38 23.92 -7.69
C GLU A 99 16.61 24.68 -7.18
N ARG A 100 17.80 24.04 -7.12
CA ARG A 100 19.09 24.72 -6.95
C ARG A 100 19.84 24.80 -8.28
N THR A 101 19.28 25.53 -9.24
CA THR A 101 20.10 26.21 -10.25
C THR A 101 19.70 27.67 -10.19
N ASP A 102 20.56 28.45 -9.52
CA ASP A 102 20.47 29.90 -9.41
C ASP A 102 20.34 30.56 -10.80
N PRO A 103 19.37 31.46 -11.02
CA PRO A 103 19.45 32.45 -12.09
C PRO A 103 20.03 33.77 -11.55
N GLY A 104 21.10 33.71 -10.75
CA GLY A 104 21.60 34.88 -10.00
C GLY A 104 23.13 35.06 -9.96
N ALA A 105 23.92 34.18 -10.58
CA ALA A 105 25.38 34.35 -10.68
C ALA A 105 25.77 34.67 -12.13
N GLY A 106 25.46 35.88 -12.58
CA GLY A 106 25.79 36.30 -13.94
C GLY A 106 25.19 37.64 -14.35
N ALA A 107 25.46 38.72 -13.62
CA ALA A 107 25.34 40.07 -14.14
C ALA A 107 26.26 41.01 -13.36
N ALA A 108 27.29 41.47 -14.06
CA ALA A 108 28.12 42.68 -13.92
C ALA A 108 28.29 43.33 -12.53
#